data_AF-A0A946XXU3-F1
#
_entry.id   AF-A0A946XXU3-F1
#
_cell.length_a   1.000
_cell.length_b   1.000
_cell.length_c   1.000
_cell.angle_alpha   90.00
_cell.angle_beta   90.00
_cell.angle_gamma   90.00
#
_symmetry.space_group_name_H-M   'P 1'
#
loop_
_entity.id
_entity.type
_entity.pdbx_description
1 polymer ?
#
loop_
_entity_poly.entity_id
_entity_poly.type
_entity_poly.pdbx_seq_one_letter_code
_entity_poly.pdbx_strand_id
1 'polypeptide(L)'
;MRKPIYKARREMFARMDIPASKADIQVLKWKQRTRLFFWEGMLRGLLIFKRLLDVVVSIIALIVLSPLILLVSMCIIVEDGFPVIYIQKRVGLNGREFRFYKFRSMVNGADAMKSELLDDNESDDGVTFKIKEDPRVLRFGRFLRRSSIDEVPQFFNVLIG
;
A
#
# COMPACT_ATOMS: atom_id res chain seq x y z
N MET A 1 -65.78 -11.90 -2.76
CA MET A 1 -65.24 -12.04 -1.39
C MET A 1 -63.72 -11.79 -1.23
N ARG A 2 -62.92 -11.39 -2.24
CA ARG A 2 -61.44 -11.26 -2.12
C ARG A 2 -60.89 -9.90 -1.59
N LYS A 3 -61.74 -8.88 -1.42
CA LYS A 3 -61.33 -7.53 -1.03
C LYS A 3 -60.65 -7.39 0.38
N PRO A 4 -61.02 -8.16 1.43
CA PRO A 4 -60.43 -7.94 2.76
C PRO A 4 -58.99 -8.44 2.89
N ILE A 5 -58.64 -9.57 2.27
CA ILE A 5 -57.29 -10.16 2.34
C ILE A 5 -56.26 -9.27 1.63
N TYR A 6 -56.62 -8.68 0.48
CA TYR A 6 -55.75 -7.78 -0.26
C TYR A 6 -55.43 -6.51 0.52
N LYS A 7 -56.42 -5.96 1.24
CA LYS A 7 -56.26 -4.77 2.08
C LYS A 7 -55.33 -5.05 3.27
N ALA A 8 -55.55 -6.14 3.99
CA ALA A 8 -54.71 -6.55 5.13
C ALA A 8 -53.25 -6.78 4.72
N ARG A 9 -53.01 -7.43 3.57
CA ARG A 9 -51.65 -7.67 3.04
C ARG A 9 -50.91 -6.37 2.72
N ARG A 10 -51.59 -5.39 2.14
CA ARG A 10 -51.01 -4.09 1.79
C ARG A 10 -50.69 -3.25 3.05
N GLU A 11 -51.57 -3.28 4.05
CA GLU A 11 -51.34 -2.61 5.33
C GLU A 11 -50.16 -3.24 6.10
N MET A 12 -50.04 -4.57 6.10
CA MET A 12 -48.90 -5.27 6.68
C MET A 12 -47.57 -4.89 5.99
N PHE A 13 -47.52 -4.89 4.66
CA PHE A 13 -46.32 -4.48 3.92
C PHE A 13 -45.96 -3.02 4.14
N ALA A 14 -46.94 -2.12 4.23
CA ALA A 14 -46.71 -0.71 4.55
C ALA A 14 -46.12 -0.52 5.96
N ARG A 15 -46.55 -1.31 6.96
CA ARG A 15 -45.96 -1.29 8.31
C ARG A 15 -44.53 -1.82 8.35
N MET A 16 -44.19 -2.75 7.47
CA MET A 16 -42.85 -3.34 7.39
C MET A 16 -41.92 -2.57 6.44
N ASP A 17 -42.38 -1.47 5.84
CA ASP A 17 -41.68 -0.69 4.81
C ASP A 17 -41.23 -1.54 3.60
N ILE A 18 -41.98 -2.63 3.33
CA ILE A 18 -41.72 -3.56 2.23
C ILE A 18 -42.52 -3.09 1.00
N PRO A 19 -41.89 -2.98 -0.18
CA PRO A 19 -42.59 -2.61 -1.41
C PRO A 19 -43.72 -3.61 -1.73
N ALA A 20 -44.96 -3.13 -1.83
CA ALA A 20 -46.13 -3.97 -2.04
C ALA A 20 -46.46 -4.20 -3.53
N SER A 21 -45.88 -3.39 -4.43
CA SER A 21 -46.10 -3.45 -5.88
C SER A 21 -44.80 -3.62 -6.67
N LYS A 22 -44.90 -4.20 -7.88
CA LYS A 22 -43.78 -4.24 -8.84
C LYS A 22 -43.26 -2.84 -9.18
N ALA A 23 -44.14 -1.84 -9.19
CA ALA A 23 -43.78 -0.43 -9.40
C ALA A 23 -42.89 0.09 -8.25
N ASP A 24 -43.25 -0.23 -6.99
CA ASP A 24 -42.46 0.15 -5.82
C ASP A 24 -41.06 -0.51 -5.85
N ILE A 25 -41.00 -1.78 -6.23
CA ILE A 25 -39.74 -2.51 -6.44
C ILE A 25 -38.91 -1.85 -7.55
N GLN A 26 -39.53 -1.42 -8.65
CA GLN A 26 -38.86 -0.75 -9.76
C GLN A 26 -38.31 0.62 -9.36
N VAL A 27 -39.06 1.39 -8.57
CA VAL A 27 -38.61 2.67 -8.00
C VAL A 27 -37.44 2.45 -7.02
N LEU A 28 -37.51 1.43 -6.16
CA LEU A 28 -36.41 1.09 -5.23
C LEU A 28 -35.16 0.65 -5.99
N LYS A 29 -35.30 -0.21 -7.01
CA LYS A 29 -34.18 -0.62 -7.88
C LYS A 29 -33.56 0.58 -8.58
N TRP A 30 -34.37 1.52 -9.07
CA TRP A 30 -33.88 2.73 -9.71
C TRP A 30 -33.14 3.64 -8.71
N LYS A 31 -33.71 3.88 -7.52
CA LYS A 31 -33.06 4.64 -6.43
C LYS A 31 -31.75 4.00 -5.97
N GLN A 32 -31.71 2.67 -5.82
CA GLN A 32 -30.49 1.94 -5.48
C GLN A 32 -29.44 2.07 -6.58
N ARG A 33 -29.84 1.93 -7.85
CA ARG A 33 -28.93 2.07 -8.99
C ARG A 33 -28.35 3.47 -9.09
N THR A 34 -29.16 4.52 -8.90
CA THR A 34 -28.67 5.90 -8.90
C THR A 34 -27.76 6.18 -7.71
N ARG A 35 -28.08 5.65 -6.53
CA ARG A 35 -27.22 5.75 -5.33
C ARG A 35 -25.89 5.03 -5.51
N LEU A 36 -25.89 3.82 -6.06
CA LEU A 36 -24.67 3.06 -6.34
C LEU A 36 -23.83 3.74 -7.40
N PHE A 37 -24.46 4.26 -8.46
CA PHE A 37 -23.77 5.05 -9.48
C PHE A 37 -23.10 6.30 -8.89
N PHE A 38 -23.82 7.03 -8.04
CA PHE A 38 -23.28 8.19 -7.34
C PHE A 38 -22.13 7.79 -6.40
N TRP A 39 -22.30 6.71 -5.64
CA TRP A 39 -21.29 6.19 -4.72
C TRP A 39 -20.02 5.74 -5.44
N GLU A 40 -20.15 4.99 -6.54
CA GLU A 40 -19.02 4.60 -7.39
C GLU A 40 -18.32 5.81 -7.99
N GLY A 41 -19.08 6.78 -8.51
CA GLY A 41 -18.52 8.01 -9.07
C GLY A 41 -17.72 8.80 -8.02
N MET A 42 -18.29 8.96 -6.83
CA MET A 42 -17.64 9.62 -5.70
C MET A 42 -16.37 8.89 -5.28
N LEU A 43 -16.42 7.57 -5.08
CA LEU A 43 -15.25 6.76 -4.70
C LEU A 43 -14.14 6.84 -5.76
N ARG A 44 -14.48 6.72 -7.04
CA ARG A 44 -13.50 6.85 -8.13
C ARG A 44 -12.87 8.25 -8.15
N GLY A 45 -13.67 9.29 -7.95
CA GLY A 45 -13.19 10.67 -7.85
C GLY A 45 -12.20 10.85 -6.70
N LEU A 46 -12.50 10.30 -5.52
CA LEU A 46 -11.61 10.33 -4.36
C LEU A 46 -10.29 9.61 -4.62
N LEU A 47 -10.31 8.44 -5.27
CA LEU A 47 -9.10 7.69 -5.62
C LEU A 47 -8.23 8.44 -6.63
N ILE A 48 -8.83 9.09 -7.63
CA ILE A 48 -8.11 9.92 -8.60
C ILE A 48 -7.47 11.12 -7.90
N PHE A 49 -8.23 11.82 -7.04
CA PHE A 49 -7.71 12.94 -6.28
C PHE A 49 -6.56 12.52 -5.36
N LYS A 50 -6.71 11.41 -4.64
CA LYS A 50 -5.64 10.84 -3.83
C LYS A 50 -4.40 10.53 -4.68
N ARG A 51 -4.58 9.94 -5.86
CA ARG A 51 -3.47 9.64 -6.78
C ARG A 51 -2.73 10.90 -7.21
N LEU A 52 -3.47 11.97 -7.55
CA LEU A 52 -2.88 13.25 -7.91
C LEU A 52 -2.08 13.85 -6.75
N LEU A 53 -2.64 13.84 -5.54
CA LEU A 53 -1.97 14.32 -4.34
C LEU A 53 -0.67 13.53 -4.07
N ASP A 54 -0.75 12.20 -4.11
CA ASP A 54 0.39 11.32 -3.86
C ASP A 54 1.54 11.60 -4.85
N VAL A 55 1.22 11.81 -6.13
CA VAL A 55 2.22 12.16 -7.17
C VAL A 55 2.83 13.54 -6.92
N VAL A 56 2.00 14.57 -6.67
CA VAL A 56 2.49 15.94 -6.43
C VAL A 56 3.40 16.00 -5.21
N VAL A 57 2.98 15.41 -4.10
CA VAL A 57 3.76 15.37 -2.86
C VAL A 57 5.08 14.60 -3.08
N SER A 58 5.06 13.50 -3.83
CA SER A 58 6.27 12.72 -4.10
C SER A 58 7.26 13.46 -4.99
N ILE A 59 6.80 14.21 -5.99
CA ILE A 59 7.68 15.05 -6.82
C ILE A 59 8.35 16.12 -5.96
N ILE A 60 7.57 16.82 -5.13
CA ILE A 60 8.10 17.86 -4.23
C ILE A 60 9.13 17.25 -3.27
N ALA A 61 8.80 16.10 -2.67
CA ALA A 61 9.71 15.39 -1.77
C ALA A 61 11.01 15.00 -2.47
N LEU A 62 10.97 14.46 -3.69
CA LEU A 62 12.17 14.10 -4.45
C LEU A 62 13.06 15.31 -4.76
N ILE A 63 12.46 16.46 -5.10
CA ILE A 63 13.22 17.69 -5.36
C ILE A 63 13.89 18.18 -4.07
N VAL A 64 13.12 18.31 -2.98
CA VAL A 64 13.61 18.81 -1.68
C VAL A 64 14.67 17.87 -1.09
N LEU A 65 14.48 16.56 -1.21
CA LEU A 65 15.39 15.54 -0.69
C LEU A 65 16.52 15.19 -1.67
N SER A 66 16.58 15.77 -2.87
CA SER A 66 17.62 15.47 -3.85
C SER A 66 19.05 15.66 -3.32
N PRO A 67 19.38 16.67 -2.49
CA PRO A 67 20.73 16.78 -1.92
C PRO A 67 21.04 15.65 -0.94
N LEU A 68 20.04 15.22 -0.15
CA LEU A 68 20.17 14.09 0.78
C LEU A 68 20.36 12.78 0.01
N ILE A 69 19.59 12.56 -1.06
CA ILE A 69 19.69 11.37 -1.92
C ILE A 69 21.11 11.26 -2.49
N LEU A 70 21.68 12.36 -2.98
CA LEU A 70 23.02 12.40 -3.53
C LEU A 70 24.10 12.12 -2.46
N LEU A 71 23.97 12.75 -1.28
CA LEU A 71 24.89 12.54 -0.16
C LEU A 71 24.89 11.08 0.30
N VAL A 72 23.71 10.50 0.54
CA VAL A 72 23.57 9.09 0.96
C VAL A 72 24.12 8.14 -0.11
N SER A 73 23.86 8.44 -1.39
CA SER A 73 24.40 7.66 -2.50
C SER A 73 25.93 7.65 -2.49
N MET A 74 26.55 8.80 -2.26
CA MET A 74 28.00 8.92 -2.16
C MET A 74 28.57 8.14 -0.97
N CYS A 75 27.93 8.23 0.21
CA CYS A 75 28.35 7.46 1.38
C CYS A 75 28.34 5.94 1.12
N ILE A 76 27.30 5.43 0.47
CA ILE A 76 27.19 4.00 0.14
C ILE A 76 28.26 3.59 -0.87
N ILE A 77 28.53 4.43 -1.90
CA ILE A 77 29.57 4.15 -2.90
C ILE A 77 30.95 4.11 -2.26
N VAL A 78 31.24 5.04 -1.35
CA VAL A 78 32.53 5.08 -0.65
C VAL A 78 32.69 3.90 0.31
N GLU A 79 31.62 3.45 0.95
CA GLU A 79 31.69 2.35 1.92
C GLU A 79 31.74 0.95 1.28
N ASP A 80 30.96 0.71 0.22
CA ASP A 80 30.74 -0.64 -0.35
C ASP A 80 30.54 -0.64 -1.89
N GLY A 81 30.75 0.50 -2.55
CA GLY A 81 30.66 0.62 -4.00
C GLY A 81 29.23 0.64 -4.56
N PHE A 82 29.05 0.08 -5.75
CA PHE A 82 27.76 -0.04 -6.43
C PHE A 82 27.16 -1.45 -6.24
N PRO A 83 25.84 -1.63 -6.39
CA PRO A 83 24.79 -0.62 -6.62
C PRO A 83 24.33 0.12 -5.36
N VAL A 84 23.94 1.39 -5.50
CA VAL A 84 23.41 2.22 -4.40
C VAL A 84 21.98 1.85 -4.01
N ILE A 85 21.15 1.51 -4.99
CA ILE A 85 19.74 1.17 -4.77
C ILE A 85 19.60 -0.34 -4.75
N TYR A 86 19.01 -0.83 -3.67
CA TYR A 86 18.57 -2.21 -3.56
C TYR A 86 17.08 -2.31 -3.93
N ILE A 87 16.74 -3.33 -4.71
CA ILE A 87 15.38 -3.57 -5.21
C ILE A 87 14.84 -4.84 -4.58
N GLN A 88 13.75 -4.72 -3.82
CA GLN A 88 13.05 -5.84 -3.23
C GLN A 88 11.71 -6.07 -3.95
N LYS A 89 11.27 -7.31 -4.15
CA LYS A 89 9.89 -7.56 -4.59
C LYS A 89 8.94 -7.54 -3.39
N ARG A 90 7.80 -6.84 -3.52
CA ARG A 90 6.74 -6.77 -2.49
C ARG A 90 5.37 -6.92 -3.14
N VAL A 91 4.42 -7.43 -2.37
CA VAL A 91 3.02 -7.54 -2.80
C VAL A 91 2.31 -6.21 -2.52
N GLY A 92 1.69 -5.64 -3.54
CA GLY A 92 0.96 -4.38 -3.51
C GLY A 92 -0.54 -4.54 -3.72
N LEU A 93 -1.18 -3.49 -4.25
CA LEU A 93 -2.62 -3.44 -4.47
C LEU A 93 -3.11 -4.60 -5.35
N ASN A 94 -4.21 -5.23 -4.94
CA ASN A 94 -4.83 -6.38 -5.62
C ASN A 94 -3.86 -7.57 -5.81
N GLY A 95 -2.90 -7.75 -4.90
CA GLY A 95 -1.96 -8.87 -4.93
C GLY A 95 -0.88 -8.75 -6.00
N ARG A 96 -0.76 -7.61 -6.68
CA ARG A 96 0.26 -7.41 -7.72
C ARG A 96 1.62 -7.18 -7.10
N GLU A 97 2.63 -7.90 -7.58
CA GLU A 97 4.01 -7.64 -7.17
C GLU A 97 4.51 -6.30 -7.75
N PHE A 98 5.28 -5.56 -6.95
CA PHE A 98 6.00 -4.38 -7.40
C PHE A 98 7.44 -4.36 -6.86
N ARG A 99 8.28 -3.58 -7.54
CA ARG A 99 9.70 -3.38 -7.20
C ARG A 99 9.82 -2.30 -6.14
N PHE A 100 10.08 -2.66 -4.89
CA PHE A 100 10.30 -1.76 -3.77
C PHE A 100 11.74 -1.22 -3.79
N TYR A 101 11.91 0.08 -3.99
CA TYR A 101 13.21 0.75 -4.04
C TYR A 101 13.64 1.23 -2.66
N LYS A 102 14.87 0.91 -2.26
CA LYS A 102 15.49 1.43 -1.03
C LYS A 102 16.99 1.65 -1.23
N PHE A 103 17.60 2.50 -0.43
CA PHE A 103 19.05 2.55 -0.38
C PHE A 103 19.61 1.24 0.15
N ARG A 104 20.74 0.83 -0.40
CA ARG A 104 21.46 -0.34 0.05
C ARG A 104 22.07 -0.06 1.42
N SER A 105 21.53 -0.71 2.45
CA SER A 105 22.02 -0.64 3.83
C SER A 105 22.84 -1.87 4.25
N MET A 106 22.96 -2.87 3.37
CA MET A 106 23.71 -4.10 3.58
C MET A 106 24.85 -4.21 2.56
N VAL A 107 25.91 -4.95 2.91
CA VAL A 107 27.05 -5.23 2.03
C VAL A 107 26.60 -5.92 0.75
N ASN A 108 27.35 -5.70 -0.32
CA ASN A 108 27.11 -6.38 -1.57
C ASN A 108 27.25 -7.90 -1.41
N GLY A 109 26.23 -8.66 -1.80
CA GLY A 109 26.21 -10.11 -1.59
C GLY A 109 25.72 -10.58 -0.21
N ALA A 110 25.14 -9.70 0.61
CA ALA A 110 24.55 -10.05 1.92
C ALA A 110 23.56 -11.24 1.88
N ASP A 111 22.89 -11.46 0.75
CA ASP A 111 21.99 -12.61 0.57
C ASP A 111 22.75 -13.96 0.61
N ALA A 112 23.99 -14.01 0.10
CA ALA A 112 24.82 -15.22 0.16
C ALA A 112 25.31 -15.51 1.58
N MET A 113 25.61 -14.45 2.36
CA MET A 113 25.99 -14.58 3.77
C MET A 113 24.82 -15.04 4.66
N LYS A 114 23.57 -14.97 4.18
CA LYS A 114 22.40 -15.36 4.97
C LYS A 114 22.42 -16.83 5.36
N SER A 115 22.86 -17.72 4.47
CA SER A 115 22.91 -19.16 4.76
C SER A 115 23.93 -19.50 5.84
N GLU A 116 25.03 -18.76 5.90
CA GLU A 116 26.09 -18.96 6.89
C GLU A 116 25.71 -18.44 8.28
N LEU A 117 24.80 -17.46 8.33
CA LEU A 117 24.34 -16.83 9.58
C LEU A 117 22.98 -17.38 10.06
N LEU A 118 22.50 -18.50 9.51
CA LEU A 118 21.24 -19.13 9.95
C LEU A 118 21.27 -19.53 11.42
N ASP A 119 22.42 -19.97 11.91
CA ASP A 119 22.62 -20.40 13.30
C ASP A 119 22.61 -19.21 14.28
N ASP A 120 22.90 -18.00 13.78
CA ASP A 120 22.88 -16.75 14.55
C ASP A 120 21.48 -16.09 14.57
N ASN A 121 20.46 -16.71 13.97
CA ASN A 121 19.12 -16.12 13.90
C ASN A 121 18.46 -16.04 15.30
N GLU A 122 18.23 -14.82 15.78
CA GLU A 122 17.60 -14.53 17.08
C GLU A 122 16.06 -14.43 16.99
N SER A 123 15.46 -14.89 15.88
CA SER A 123 14.00 -14.85 15.71
C SER A 123 13.33 -16.10 16.26
N ASP A 124 12.60 -15.95 17.37
CA ASP A 124 11.91 -17.05 18.07
C ASP A 124 10.95 -17.85 17.18
N ASP A 125 10.26 -17.18 16.25
CA ASP A 125 9.24 -17.81 15.40
C ASP A 125 9.80 -18.50 14.15
N GLY A 126 11.11 -18.36 13.85
CA GLY A 126 11.75 -18.88 12.63
C GLY A 126 11.26 -18.29 11.30
N VAL A 127 10.16 -17.52 11.29
CA VAL A 127 9.59 -16.89 10.09
C VAL A 127 10.42 -15.71 9.61
N THR A 128 11.02 -14.96 10.53
CA THR A 128 11.88 -13.81 10.23
C THR A 128 13.34 -14.13 10.49
N PHE A 129 14.23 -13.53 9.71
CA PHE A 129 15.66 -13.57 10.00
C PHE A 129 16.05 -12.26 10.67
N LYS A 130 16.51 -12.31 11.92
CA LYS A 130 16.91 -11.11 12.68
C LYS A 130 18.14 -11.40 13.53
N ILE A 131 19.15 -10.56 13.37
CA ILE A 131 20.37 -10.54 14.20
C ILE A 131 20.51 -9.11 14.71
N LYS A 132 20.68 -8.93 16.02
CA LYS A 132 20.81 -7.60 16.63
C LYS A 132 22.03 -6.82 16.12
N GLU A 133 23.16 -7.50 15.98
CA GLU A 133 24.38 -6.97 15.37
C GLU A 133 24.71 -7.71 14.07
N ASP A 134 23.83 -7.56 13.08
CA ASP A 134 24.00 -8.21 11.78
C ASP A 134 25.28 -7.71 11.07
N PRO A 135 26.29 -8.59 10.86
CA PRO A 135 27.57 -8.20 10.24
C PRO A 135 27.43 -7.82 8.77
N ARG A 136 26.28 -8.13 8.15
CA ARG A 136 25.99 -7.79 6.76
C ARG A 136 25.53 -6.34 6.61
N VAL A 137 25.27 -5.62 7.70
CA VAL A 137 24.79 -4.23 7.65
C VAL A 137 25.97 -3.28 7.60
N LEU A 138 25.96 -2.34 6.64
CA LEU A 138 26.96 -1.29 6.53
C LEU A 138 26.99 -0.44 7.81
N ARG A 139 28.14 0.14 8.16
CA ARG A 139 28.27 1.03 9.32
C ARG A 139 27.33 2.22 9.15
N PHE A 140 27.33 2.86 7.97
CA PHE A 140 26.35 3.89 7.65
C PHE A 140 24.95 3.31 7.43
N GLY A 141 24.86 2.07 6.96
CA GLY A 141 23.60 1.33 6.81
C GLY A 141 22.77 1.22 8.10
N ARG A 142 23.42 1.07 9.27
CA ARG A 142 22.74 1.11 10.58
C ARG A 142 22.06 2.44 10.83
N PHE A 143 22.73 3.55 10.50
CA PHE A 143 22.14 4.88 10.62
C PHE A 143 20.96 5.07 9.66
N LEU A 144 21.10 4.63 8.41
CA LEU A 144 20.03 4.71 7.40
C LEU A 144 18.76 3.98 7.86
N ARG A 145 18.90 2.74 8.36
CA ARG A 145 17.76 1.94 8.86
C ARG A 145 17.13 2.53 10.11
N ARG A 146 17.91 3.14 11.00
CA ARG A 146 17.41 3.76 12.24
C ARG A 146 16.64 5.05 11.97
N SER A 147 17.06 5.80 10.96
CA SER A 147 16.45 7.07 10.55
C SER A 147 15.38 6.92 9.47
N SER A 148 15.13 5.69 8.98
CA SER A 148 14.27 5.39 7.82
C SER A 148 14.65 6.14 6.54
N ILE A 149 15.87 6.66 6.45
CA ILE A 149 16.35 7.36 5.26
C ILE A 149 16.56 6.38 4.10
N ASP A 150 16.77 5.09 4.39
CA ASP A 150 16.87 4.06 3.35
C ASP A 150 15.60 3.93 2.50
N GLU A 151 14.46 4.41 3.00
CA GLU A 151 13.17 4.35 2.33
C GLU A 151 12.88 5.55 1.40
N VAL A 152 13.70 6.60 1.40
CA VAL A 152 13.50 7.78 0.54
C VAL A 152 13.34 7.44 -0.95
N PRO A 153 14.06 6.45 -1.54
CA PRO A 153 13.83 6.04 -2.93
C PRO A 153 12.41 5.53 -3.22
N GLN A 154 11.60 5.18 -2.21
CA GLN A 154 10.20 4.78 -2.41
C GLN A 154 9.32 5.90 -2.97
N PHE A 155 9.71 7.17 -2.90
CA PHE A 155 8.98 8.23 -3.60
C PHE A 155 8.92 7.97 -5.12
N PHE A 156 9.92 7.30 -5.70
CA PHE A 156 9.84 6.83 -7.10
C PHE A 156 8.78 5.75 -7.29
N ASN A 157 8.56 4.87 -6.30
CA ASN A 157 7.46 3.90 -6.36
C ASN A 157 6.11 4.59 -6.42
N VAL A 158 5.93 5.65 -5.63
CA VAL A 158 4.71 6.44 -5.68
C VAL A 158 4.51 7.04 -7.05
N LEU A 159 5.55 7.53 -7.74
CA LEU A 159 5.39 8.04 -9.11
C LEU A 159 4.97 6.96 -10.12
N ILE A 160 5.50 5.75 -9.99
CA ILE A 160 5.17 4.62 -10.89
C ILE A 160 3.73 4.15 -10.69
N GLY A 161 3.27 4.07 -9.44
CA GLY A 161 1.91 3.63 -9.07
C GLY A 161 1.82 2.18 -8.63
#